data_AF-A0A2V6MYG4-F1
#
_entry.id   AF-A0A2V6MYG4-F1
#
_cell.length_a   1.000
_cell.length_b   1.000
_cell.length_c   1.000
_cell.angle_alpha   90.00
_cell.angle_beta   90.00
_cell.angle_gamma   90.00
#
_symmetry.space_group_name_H-M   'P 1'
#
loop_
_entity.id
_entity.type
_entity.pdbx_description
1 polymer ?
#
loop_
_entity_poly.entity_id
_entity_poly.type
_entity_poly.pdbx_seq_one_letter_code
_entity_poly.pdbx_strand_id
1 'polypeptide(L)'
;MISMKITLPLLFAITVLTITNLAAKTANPPADPGWPRQRTNENGSLVYYQPQIDAWTNFKELTFRMAFSLTPKGQKEIVGVIEAQAQTDVNMDDRSVLLRDFKINEVKLPGLDPAKASQVDQAVRSFLPPGHTVVMALDRLVASVEKSQAPAPVQVQNNP
;
A
#
# COMPACT_ATOMS: atom_id res chain seq x y z
N MET A 1 13.53 71.26 41.09
CA MET A 1 12.71 70.77 42.21
C MET A 1 11.31 70.49 41.65
N ILE A 2 10.98 69.20 41.51
CA ILE A 2 9.66 68.54 41.44
C ILE A 2 8.44 69.39 40.99
N SER A 3 7.84 69.08 39.84
CA SER A 3 6.60 68.27 39.73
C SER A 3 5.98 68.32 38.33
N MET A 4 5.92 67.16 37.66
CA MET A 4 5.14 66.93 36.45
C MET A 4 3.91 66.09 36.83
N LYS A 5 2.71 66.53 36.45
CA LYS A 5 1.48 65.72 36.53
C LYS A 5 0.75 65.85 35.20
N ILE A 6 0.91 64.83 34.36
CA ILE A 6 0.24 64.68 33.06
C ILE A 6 -1.07 63.94 33.31
N THR A 7 -2.17 64.58 32.93
CA THR A 7 -3.53 64.02 32.93
C THR A 7 -3.71 63.19 31.65
N LEU A 8 -4.07 61.91 31.76
CA LEU A 8 -4.34 61.03 30.62
C LEU A 8 -5.83 60.62 30.62
N PRO A 9 -6.57 60.81 29.52
CA PRO A 9 -7.98 60.42 29.44
C PRO A 9 -8.21 58.98 28.97
N LEU A 10 -9.41 58.55 29.35
CA LEU A 10 -10.12 57.29 29.34
C LEU A 10 -10.28 56.57 27.96
N LEU A 11 -10.19 55.22 28.03
CA LEU A 11 -10.81 54.11 27.27
C LEU A 11 -11.37 54.31 25.84
N PHE A 12 -11.07 53.36 24.95
CA PHE A 12 -11.98 52.26 24.55
C PHE A 12 -11.19 51.26 23.66
N ALA A 13 -10.91 50.06 24.16
CA ALA A 13 -10.31 48.98 23.36
C ALA A 13 -11.41 47.97 23.00
N ILE A 14 -11.82 47.96 21.73
CA ILE A 14 -12.72 46.96 21.16
C ILE A 14 -11.86 45.76 20.78
N THR A 15 -11.93 44.68 21.57
CA THR A 15 -11.28 43.41 21.22
C THR A 15 -12.15 42.67 20.23
N VAL A 16 -11.80 42.71 18.94
CA VAL A 16 -12.40 41.88 17.90
C VAL A 16 -11.90 40.44 18.08
N LEU A 17 -12.80 39.53 18.47
CA LEU A 17 -12.52 38.11 18.52
C LEU A 17 -12.55 37.55 17.08
N THR A 18 -11.39 37.49 16.43
CA THR A 18 -11.27 36.84 15.10
C THR A 18 -11.43 35.34 15.27
N ILE A 19 -12.60 34.81 14.89
CA ILE A 19 -12.83 33.37 14.77
C ILE A 19 -12.10 32.91 13.51
N THR A 20 -10.89 32.37 13.68
CA THR A 20 -10.19 31.66 12.60
C THR A 20 -10.89 30.32 12.37
N ASN A 21 -11.76 30.24 11.36
CA ASN A 21 -12.23 28.97 10.83
C ASN A 21 -11.06 28.26 10.14
N LEU A 22 -10.39 27.38 10.87
CA LEU A 22 -9.58 26.32 10.25
C LEU A 22 -10.55 25.32 9.62
N ALA A 23 -10.91 25.55 8.36
CA ALA A 23 -11.48 24.49 7.55
C ALA A 23 -10.42 23.40 7.43
N ALA A 24 -10.59 22.32 8.20
CA ALA A 24 -9.78 21.12 8.08
C ALA A 24 -9.89 20.65 6.63
N LYS A 25 -8.76 20.63 5.92
CA LYS A 25 -8.66 20.12 4.55
C LYS A 25 -8.93 18.62 4.61
N THR A 26 -10.15 18.19 4.29
CA THR A 26 -10.48 16.78 4.04
C THR A 26 -9.84 16.35 2.73
N ALA A 27 -8.52 16.26 2.72
CA ALA A 27 -7.83 15.45 1.74
C ALA A 27 -7.84 14.04 2.30
N ASN A 28 -8.85 13.24 1.95
CA ASN A 28 -8.66 11.80 2.02
C ASN A 28 -7.70 11.48 0.87
N PRO A 29 -6.40 11.21 1.12
CA PRO A 29 -5.58 10.66 0.06
C PRO A 29 -6.26 9.38 -0.43
N PRO A 30 -6.12 9.02 -1.72
CA PRO A 30 -6.52 7.69 -2.16
C PRO A 30 -5.86 6.71 -1.19
N ALA A 31 -6.64 5.91 -0.46
CA ALA A 31 -6.11 4.89 0.45
C ALA A 31 -5.17 3.90 -0.29
N ASP A 32 -5.22 3.93 -1.62
CA ASP A 32 -4.41 3.17 -2.54
C ASP A 32 -3.73 4.11 -3.55
N PRO A 33 -2.41 4.34 -3.47
CA PRO A 33 -1.67 5.24 -4.37
C PRO A 33 -1.61 4.75 -5.83
N GLY A 34 -2.24 3.62 -6.15
CA GLY A 34 -2.19 2.99 -7.46
C GLY A 34 -1.04 2.00 -7.58
N TRP A 35 -0.86 1.50 -8.80
CA TRP A 35 0.10 0.49 -9.17
C TRP A 35 0.71 0.83 -10.54
N PRO A 36 1.98 0.49 -10.82
CA PRO A 36 2.94 -0.19 -9.94
C PRO A 36 3.41 0.70 -8.78
N ARG A 37 4.06 0.08 -7.80
CA ARG A 37 4.64 0.78 -6.64
C ARG A 37 6.15 0.53 -6.59
N GLN A 38 6.87 1.45 -5.97
CA GLN A 38 8.33 1.39 -5.88
C GLN A 38 8.81 1.55 -4.44
N ARG A 39 9.88 0.83 -4.09
CA ARG A 39 10.67 1.00 -2.87
C ARG A 39 12.15 1.08 -3.23
N THR A 40 12.92 1.78 -2.44
CA THR A 40 14.39 1.81 -2.55
C THR A 40 15.01 1.54 -1.19
N ASN A 41 16.09 0.78 -1.16
CA ASN A 41 16.89 0.56 0.05
C ASN A 41 18.38 0.43 -0.33
N GLU A 42 19.21 -0.03 0.60
CA GLU A 42 20.64 -0.21 0.36
C GLU A 42 20.96 -1.22 -0.74
N ASN A 43 20.06 -2.17 -1.01
CA ASN A 43 20.21 -3.23 -2.01
C ASN A 43 19.79 -2.79 -3.42
N GLY A 44 19.05 -1.70 -3.57
CA GLY A 44 18.67 -1.15 -4.89
C GLY A 44 17.24 -0.60 -4.93
N SER A 45 16.61 -0.74 -6.09
CA SER A 45 15.22 -0.34 -6.34
C SER A 45 14.35 -1.56 -6.64
N LEU A 46 13.23 -1.69 -5.94
CA LEU A 46 12.21 -2.71 -6.18
C LEU A 46 10.94 -2.03 -6.70
N VAL A 47 10.55 -2.36 -7.92
CA VAL A 47 9.22 -2.08 -8.46
C VAL A 47 8.38 -3.34 -8.30
N TYR A 48 7.18 -3.21 -7.74
CA TYR A 48 6.25 -4.32 -7.53
C TYR A 48 4.88 -3.95 -8.08
N TYR A 49 4.29 -4.90 -8.79
CA TYR A 49 3.05 -4.70 -9.54
C TYR A 49 1.84 -5.07 -8.70
N GLN A 50 0.63 -4.80 -9.21
CA GLN A 50 -0.58 -5.17 -8.49
C GLN A 50 -0.62 -6.69 -8.20
N PRO A 51 -0.89 -7.11 -6.96
CA PRO A 51 -1.07 -8.52 -6.62
C PRO A 51 -2.23 -9.16 -7.37
N GLN A 52 -2.05 -10.41 -7.80
CA GLN A 52 -3.12 -11.33 -8.20
C GLN A 52 -3.55 -12.11 -6.95
N ILE A 53 -4.81 -12.00 -6.54
CA ILE A 53 -5.28 -12.60 -5.30
C ILE A 53 -5.80 -14.01 -5.59
N ASP A 54 -5.10 -15.00 -5.04
CA ASP A 54 -5.45 -16.40 -5.20
C ASP A 54 -6.54 -16.81 -4.19
N ALA A 55 -6.46 -16.28 -2.95
CA ALA A 55 -7.48 -16.52 -1.92
C ALA A 55 -7.53 -15.38 -0.91
N TRP A 56 -8.74 -15.12 -0.37
CA TRP A 56 -8.94 -14.23 0.77
C TRP A 56 -9.83 -14.88 1.82
N THR A 57 -9.22 -15.61 2.76
CA THR A 57 -9.93 -16.43 3.74
C THR A 57 -10.44 -15.58 4.89
N ASN A 58 -11.75 -15.61 5.14
CA ASN A 58 -12.43 -14.92 6.24
C ASN A 58 -12.15 -13.40 6.31
N PHE A 59 -11.77 -12.79 5.19
CA PHE A 59 -11.31 -11.40 5.12
C PHE A 59 -10.13 -11.08 6.05
N LYS A 60 -9.32 -12.10 6.40
CA LYS A 60 -8.21 -12.01 7.36
C LYS A 60 -6.87 -12.45 6.79
N GLU A 61 -6.87 -13.44 5.90
CA GLU A 61 -5.63 -13.99 5.34
C GLU A 61 -5.70 -13.96 3.82
N LEU A 62 -4.78 -13.24 3.21
CA LEU A 62 -4.59 -13.20 1.76
C LEU A 62 -3.50 -14.18 1.35
N THR A 63 -3.76 -14.98 0.32
CA THR A 63 -2.73 -15.65 -0.48
C THR A 63 -2.71 -14.99 -1.86
N PHE A 64 -1.53 -14.61 -2.32
CA PHE A 64 -1.41 -13.85 -3.56
C PHE A 64 -0.07 -14.07 -4.26
N ARG A 65 -0.06 -13.74 -5.54
CA ARG A 65 1.13 -13.66 -6.39
C ARG A 65 1.37 -12.24 -6.84
N MET A 66 2.63 -11.85 -6.95
CA MET A 66 2.98 -10.51 -7.39
C MET A 66 4.25 -10.52 -8.22
N ALA A 67 4.17 -9.93 -9.41
CA ALA A 67 5.35 -9.67 -10.22
C ALA A 67 6.17 -8.53 -9.61
N PHE A 68 7.49 -8.58 -9.81
CA PHE A 68 8.39 -7.51 -9.43
C PHE A 68 9.53 -7.34 -10.44
N SER A 69 10.12 -6.16 -10.41
CA SER A 69 11.40 -5.84 -11.03
C SER A 69 12.36 -5.35 -9.94
N LEU A 70 13.46 -6.06 -9.72
CA LEU A 70 14.55 -5.63 -8.85
C LEU A 70 15.69 -5.09 -9.71
N THR A 71 16.11 -3.86 -9.46
CA THR A 71 17.35 -3.31 -10.00
C THR A 71 18.36 -3.17 -8.87
N PRO A 72 19.29 -4.14 -8.69
CA PRO A 72 20.37 -4.00 -7.72
C PRO A 72 21.30 -2.85 -8.10
N LYS A 73 21.97 -2.23 -7.12
CA LYS A 73 22.89 -1.11 -7.39
C LYS A 73 23.97 -1.49 -8.40
N GLY A 74 24.07 -0.72 -9.48
CA GLY A 74 25.06 -0.91 -10.54
C GLY A 74 24.88 -2.20 -11.36
N GLN A 75 23.75 -2.90 -11.22
CA GLN A 75 23.43 -4.11 -11.97
C GLN A 75 22.20 -3.93 -12.84
N LYS A 76 21.99 -4.87 -13.76
CA LYS A 76 20.80 -4.89 -14.62
C LYS A 76 19.55 -5.26 -13.81
N GLU A 77 18.41 -4.80 -14.31
CA GLU A 77 17.10 -5.19 -13.79
C GLU A 77 16.87 -6.70 -13.93
N ILE A 78 16.23 -7.27 -12.91
CA ILE A 78 15.86 -8.67 -12.81
C ILE A 78 14.37 -8.74 -12.49
N VAL A 79 13.62 -9.48 -13.31
CA VAL A 79 12.19 -9.69 -13.11
C VAL A 79 11.93 -11.01 -12.41
N GLY A 80 10.86 -11.06 -11.62
CA GLY A 80 10.45 -12.28 -10.94
C GLY A 80 9.01 -12.20 -10.45
N VAL A 81 8.60 -13.27 -9.78
CA VAL A 81 7.29 -13.36 -9.12
C VAL A 81 7.51 -13.80 -7.68
N ILE A 82 6.83 -13.16 -6.74
CA ILE A 82 6.70 -13.69 -5.38
C ILE A 82 5.36 -14.39 -5.22
N GLU A 83 5.35 -15.47 -4.46
CA GLU A 83 4.15 -16.06 -3.87
C GLU A 83 4.18 -15.80 -2.37
N ALA A 84 3.14 -15.17 -1.85
CA ALA A 84 3.15 -14.69 -0.48
C ALA A 84 1.79 -14.78 0.21
N GLN A 85 1.85 -14.70 1.53
CA GLN A 85 0.70 -14.52 2.40
C GLN A 85 0.81 -13.21 3.15
N ALA A 86 -0.33 -12.62 3.51
CA ALA A 86 -0.41 -11.45 4.39
C ALA A 86 -1.68 -11.51 5.24
N GLN A 87 -1.62 -10.93 6.43
CA GLN A 87 -2.82 -10.68 7.25
C GLN A 87 -3.48 -9.38 6.82
N THR A 88 -4.80 -9.32 6.90
CA THR A 88 -5.60 -8.16 6.50
C THR A 88 -6.41 -7.58 7.65
N ASP A 89 -6.39 -6.25 7.79
CA ASP A 89 -7.35 -5.50 8.59
C ASP A 89 -8.23 -4.66 7.64
N VAL A 90 -9.53 -4.95 7.60
CA VAL A 90 -10.50 -4.26 6.75
C VAL A 90 -11.07 -3.06 7.49
N ASN A 91 -11.02 -1.90 6.86
CA ASN A 91 -11.70 -0.70 7.30
C ASN A 91 -12.81 -0.35 6.29
N MET A 92 -14.07 -0.54 6.71
CA MET A 92 -15.23 -0.29 5.88
C MET A 92 -15.54 1.21 5.71
N ASP A 93 -15.26 2.01 6.73
CA ASP A 93 -15.49 3.46 6.70
C ASP A 93 -14.58 4.13 5.65
N ASP A 94 -13.31 3.73 5.63
CA ASP A 94 -12.30 4.24 4.68
C ASP A 94 -12.23 3.45 3.37
N ARG A 95 -13.04 2.39 3.23
CA ARG A 95 -12.99 1.40 2.11
C ARG A 95 -11.56 0.98 1.77
N SER A 96 -10.80 0.59 2.79
CA SER A 96 -9.40 0.21 2.66
C SER A 96 -9.10 -1.10 3.38
N VAL A 97 -8.01 -1.73 2.98
CA VAL A 97 -7.48 -2.95 3.60
C VAL A 97 -6.01 -2.73 3.88
N LEU A 98 -5.63 -2.85 5.15
CA LEU A 98 -4.24 -2.87 5.57
C LEU A 98 -3.73 -4.31 5.47
N LEU A 99 -2.68 -4.53 4.68
CA LEU A 99 -1.93 -5.77 4.60
C LEU A 99 -0.71 -5.65 5.50
N ARG A 100 -0.48 -6.66 6.34
CA ARG A 100 0.65 -6.75 7.29
C ARG A 100 1.12 -8.19 7.43
N ASP A 101 2.20 -8.38 8.21
CA ASP A 101 2.75 -9.70 8.54
C ASP A 101 3.01 -10.57 7.31
N PHE A 102 3.67 -9.96 6.32
CA PHE A 102 3.98 -10.62 5.05
C PHE A 102 4.87 -11.83 5.24
N LYS A 103 4.50 -12.94 4.60
CA LYS A 103 5.28 -14.16 4.52
C LYS A 103 5.49 -14.53 3.06
N ILE A 104 6.71 -14.37 2.56
CA ILE A 104 7.08 -14.85 1.22
C ILE A 104 7.31 -16.35 1.30
N ASN A 105 6.45 -17.11 0.63
CA ASN A 105 6.53 -18.57 0.51
C ASN A 105 7.59 -18.95 -0.54
N GLU A 106 7.58 -18.26 -1.68
CA GLU A 106 8.48 -18.56 -2.81
C GLU A 106 8.84 -17.29 -3.58
N VAL A 107 10.07 -17.24 -4.11
CA VAL A 107 10.50 -16.24 -5.10
C VAL A 107 10.90 -16.98 -6.36
N LYS A 108 10.11 -16.80 -7.43
CA LYS A 108 10.31 -17.43 -8.73
C LYS A 108 11.15 -16.52 -9.63
N LEU A 109 12.32 -17.02 -10.02
CA LEU A 109 13.34 -16.29 -10.79
C LEU A 109 13.68 -17.07 -12.07
N PRO A 110 12.86 -16.94 -13.13
CA PRO A 110 13.07 -17.71 -14.35
C PRO A 110 14.40 -17.33 -15.02
N GLY A 111 15.20 -18.34 -15.35
CA GLY A 111 16.42 -18.17 -16.14
C GLY A 111 17.66 -17.71 -15.36
N LEU A 112 17.62 -17.64 -14.02
CA LEU A 112 18.81 -17.39 -13.20
C LEU A 112 19.47 -18.70 -12.75
N ASP A 113 20.80 -18.68 -12.64
CA ASP A 113 21.53 -19.75 -11.97
C ASP A 113 21.24 -19.75 -10.45
N PRO A 114 21.42 -20.89 -9.75
CA PRO A 114 21.06 -21.01 -8.34
C PRO A 114 21.75 -20.02 -7.40
N ALA A 115 23.01 -19.67 -7.65
CA ALA A 115 23.75 -18.75 -6.80
C ALA A 115 23.20 -17.32 -6.95
N LYS A 116 22.94 -16.89 -8.19
CA LYS A 116 22.32 -15.59 -8.46
C LYS A 116 20.88 -15.53 -7.97
N ALA A 117 20.12 -16.61 -8.12
CA ALA A 117 18.75 -16.71 -7.63
C ALA A 117 18.68 -16.52 -6.11
N SER A 118 19.57 -17.18 -5.36
CA SER A 118 19.66 -17.03 -3.90
C SER A 118 19.97 -15.59 -3.46
N GLN A 119 20.91 -14.92 -4.14
CA GLN A 119 21.22 -13.51 -3.87
C GLN A 119 20.03 -12.58 -4.13
N VAL A 120 19.27 -12.83 -5.21
CA VAL A 120 18.10 -12.02 -5.56
C VAL A 120 16.94 -12.28 -4.59
N ASP A 121 16.69 -13.53 -4.20
CA ASP A 121 15.69 -13.87 -3.18
C ASP A 121 15.94 -13.11 -1.88
N GLN A 122 17.19 -13.13 -1.37
CA GLN A 122 17.56 -12.40 -0.17
C GLN A 122 17.36 -10.89 -0.33
N ALA A 123 17.74 -10.33 -1.49
CA ALA A 123 17.56 -8.92 -1.78
C ALA A 123 16.07 -8.52 -1.82
N VAL A 124 15.20 -9.31 -2.45
CA VAL A 124 13.74 -9.06 -2.50
C VAL A 124 13.15 -9.09 -1.09
N ARG A 125 13.51 -10.10 -0.27
CA ARG A 125 13.04 -10.21 1.12
C ARG A 125 13.42 -9.00 1.97
N SER A 126 14.56 -8.35 1.70
CA SER A 126 14.99 -7.14 2.41
C SER A 126 14.06 -5.92 2.24
N PHE A 127 13.18 -5.92 1.23
CA PHE A 127 12.19 -4.87 1.03
C PHE A 127 10.92 -5.05 1.87
N LEU A 128 10.78 -6.18 2.56
CA LEU A 128 9.68 -6.50 3.48
C LEU A 128 10.23 -6.70 4.91
N PRO A 129 10.76 -5.66 5.57
CA PRO A 129 11.20 -5.77 6.95
C PRO A 129 10.04 -6.11 7.90
N PRO A 130 10.30 -6.65 9.10
CA PRO A 130 9.26 -6.84 10.12
C PRO A 130 8.44 -5.56 10.34
N GLY A 131 7.12 -5.70 10.44
CA GLY A 131 6.19 -4.57 10.57
C GLY A 131 5.90 -3.82 9.27
N HIS A 132 6.39 -4.29 8.11
CA HIS A 132 6.02 -3.71 6.83
C HIS A 132 4.51 -3.79 6.60
N THR A 133 3.93 -2.68 6.15
CA THR A 133 2.51 -2.59 5.82
C THR A 133 2.27 -2.00 4.44
N VAL A 134 1.14 -2.39 3.87
CA VAL A 134 0.65 -1.94 2.56
C VAL A 134 -0.84 -1.66 2.70
N VAL A 135 -1.30 -0.50 2.26
CA VAL A 135 -2.74 -0.24 2.14
C VAL A 135 -3.18 -0.43 0.69
N MET A 136 -4.32 -1.09 0.51
CA MET A 136 -5.02 -1.26 -0.76
C MET A 136 -6.47 -0.82 -0.63
N ALA A 137 -7.06 -0.38 -1.74
CA ALA A 137 -8.49 -0.09 -1.76
C ALA A 137 -9.27 -1.40 -1.63
N LEU A 138 -10.27 -1.43 -0.74
CA LEU A 138 -11.11 -2.60 -0.52
C LEU A 138 -11.75 -3.08 -1.81
N ASP A 139 -12.28 -2.16 -2.60
CA ASP A 139 -12.95 -2.45 -3.86
C ASP A 139 -12.04 -3.08 -4.90
N ARG A 140 -10.79 -2.63 -4.94
CA ARG A 140 -9.77 -3.21 -5.81
C ARG A 140 -9.47 -4.62 -5.38
N LEU A 141 -9.28 -4.85 -4.08
CA LEU A 141 -8.99 -6.16 -3.54
C LEU A 141 -10.14 -7.13 -3.84
N VAL A 142 -11.39 -6.73 -3.56
CA VAL A 142 -12.60 -7.49 -3.89
C VAL A 142 -12.70 -7.81 -5.38
N ALA A 143 -12.41 -6.83 -6.25
CA ALA A 143 -12.42 -7.05 -7.70
C ALA A 143 -11.30 -7.99 -8.19
N SER A 144 -10.21 -8.12 -7.43
CA SER A 144 -9.05 -8.97 -7.77
C SER A 144 -9.11 -10.38 -7.20
N VAL A 145 -10.04 -10.68 -6.28
CA VAL A 145 -10.26 -12.05 -5.81
C VAL A 145 -10.79 -12.87 -6.98
N GLU A 146 -10.08 -13.94 -7.35
CA GLU A 146 -10.59 -14.86 -8.37
C GLU A 146 -12.01 -15.32 -7.99
N LYS A 147 -12.97 -15.13 -8.90
CA LYS A 147 -14.31 -15.70 -8.74
C LYS A 147 -14.17 -17.22 -8.84
N SER A 148 -14.10 -17.89 -7.69
CA SER A 148 -13.82 -19.31 -7.58
C SER A 148 -14.88 -20.26 -8.18
N GLN A 149 -15.84 -19.79 -8.99
CA GLN A 149 -16.81 -20.66 -9.67
C GLN A 149 -17.11 -20.13 -11.08
N ALA A 150 -16.55 -20.81 -12.09
CA ALA A 150 -17.20 -20.83 -13.38
C ALA A 150 -18.61 -21.44 -13.19
N PRO A 151 -19.68 -20.86 -13.78
CA PRO A 151 -20.96 -21.52 -13.82
C PRO A 151 -20.79 -22.94 -14.35
N ALA A 152 -21.52 -23.91 -13.78
CA ALA A 152 -21.54 -25.26 -14.34
C ALA A 152 -21.85 -25.16 -15.85
N PRO A 153 -21.11 -25.87 -16.72
CA PRO A 153 -21.36 -25.80 -18.14
C PRO A 153 -22.81 -26.21 -18.41
N VAL A 154 -23.62 -25.28 -18.91
CA VAL A 154 -24.96 -25.57 -19.39
C VAL A 154 -24.78 -26.27 -20.73
N GLN A 155 -25.21 -27.53 -20.80
CA GLN A 155 -25.22 -28.30 -22.05
C GLN A 155 -26.07 -27.55 -23.09
N VAL A 156 -25.46 -27.15 -24.20
CA VAL A 156 -26.18 -26.52 -25.31
C VAL A 156 -26.67 -27.64 -26.22
N GLN A 157 -27.98 -27.85 -26.28
CA GLN A 157 -28.59 -28.85 -27.17
C GLN A 157 -28.53 -28.33 -28.61
N ASN A 158 -27.45 -28.64 -29.34
CA ASN A 158 -27.32 -28.31 -30.75
C ASN A 158 -27.74 -29.52 -31.59
N ASN A 159 -29.05 -29.78 -31.63
CA ASN A 159 -29.61 -30.76 -32.56
C ASN A 159 -29.79 -30.08 -33.93
N PRO A 160 -29.32 -30.69 -35.03
CA PRO A 160 -29.50 -30.17 -36.38
C PRO A 160 -30.96 -30.19 -36.84
#